data_AF-A0A2R4BP57-F1
#
_entry.id   AF-A0A2R4BP57-F1
#
_cell.length_a   1.000
_cell.length_b   1.000
_cell.length_c   1.000
_cell.angle_alpha   90.00
_cell.angle_beta   90.00
_cell.angle_gamma   90.00
#
_symmetry.space_group_name_H-M   'P 1'
#
loop_
_entity.id
_entity.type
_entity.pdbx_description
1 polymer ?
#
loop_
_entity_poly.entity_id
_entity_poly.type
_entity_poly.pdbx_seq_one_letter_code
_entity_poly.pdbx_strand_id
1 'polypeptide(L)'
;MPAQIYSYTPIIESGPNGRSLRAQLPEGALELCTLDGLAYVSMPDGAVLPAQHPEITLTPVALDAGLRERIKVESRACRLIAQRMVEQIRAAYTLDDEMYFARIGVGAANGLYAPTSDETQEMAVFGEFVESVRQWGRDERAKLGL
;
A
#
# COMPACT_ATOMS: atom_id res chain seq x y z
N MET A 1 -7.71 -16.98 -0.69
CA MET A 1 -6.92 -16.56 0.51
C MET A 1 -6.11 -15.31 0.12
N PRO A 2 -5.44 -14.58 1.05
CA PRO A 2 -4.61 -13.43 0.65
C PRO A 2 -3.51 -13.86 -0.33
N ALA A 3 -3.03 -12.93 -1.14
CA ALA A 3 -1.91 -13.18 -2.04
C ALA A 3 -0.66 -13.62 -1.25
N GLN A 4 0.12 -14.51 -1.86
CA GLN A 4 1.40 -14.96 -1.33
C GLN A 4 2.53 -14.13 -1.95
N ILE A 5 3.50 -13.68 -1.13
CA ILE A 5 4.67 -12.99 -1.66
C ILE A 5 5.69 -14.00 -2.18
N TYR A 6 6.23 -13.71 -3.36
CA TYR A 6 7.38 -14.37 -3.97
C TYR A 6 8.49 -13.35 -4.20
N SER A 7 9.71 -13.83 -4.36
CA SER A 7 10.83 -13.04 -4.86
C SER A 7 11.56 -13.74 -5.99
N TYR A 8 12.24 -12.94 -6.82
CA TYR A 8 13.18 -13.42 -7.82
C TYR A 8 14.29 -12.39 -8.04
N THR A 9 15.41 -12.82 -8.61
CA THR A 9 16.49 -11.92 -9.02
C THR A 9 16.27 -11.51 -10.48
N PRO A 10 15.90 -10.26 -10.80
CA PRO A 10 15.89 -9.78 -12.17
C PRO A 10 17.31 -9.71 -12.71
N ILE A 11 17.50 -10.06 -13.99
CA ILE A 11 18.79 -9.96 -14.65
C ILE A 11 18.76 -8.69 -15.49
N ILE A 12 19.61 -7.72 -15.15
CA ILE A 12 19.74 -6.45 -15.87
C ILE A 12 21.22 -6.24 -16.15
N GLU A 13 21.63 -6.56 -17.37
CA GLU A 13 22.97 -6.34 -17.88
C GLU A 13 22.93 -5.10 -18.76
N SER A 14 23.79 -4.12 -18.46
CA SER A 14 23.87 -2.86 -19.22
C SER A 14 24.94 -2.93 -20.32
N GLY A 15 24.79 -2.12 -21.37
CA GLY A 15 25.76 -2.02 -22.47
C GLY A 15 25.14 -2.24 -23.85
N PRO A 16 25.93 -2.16 -24.94
CA PRO A 16 25.44 -2.30 -26.31
C PRO A 16 24.82 -3.68 -26.60
N ASN A 17 25.19 -4.71 -25.83
CA ASN A 17 24.62 -6.05 -25.87
C ASN A 17 23.94 -6.43 -24.53
N GLY A 18 23.50 -5.42 -23.77
CA GLY A 18 22.81 -5.65 -22.50
C GLY A 18 21.52 -6.45 -22.67
N ARG A 19 21.08 -7.11 -21.60
CA ARG A 19 19.81 -7.86 -21.57
C ARG A 19 19.05 -7.57 -20.29
N SER A 20 17.73 -7.63 -20.40
CA SER A 20 16.81 -7.49 -19.27
C SER A 20 15.88 -8.71 -19.24
N LEU A 21 15.95 -9.50 -18.17
CA LEU A 21 15.07 -10.62 -17.93
C LEU A 21 14.31 -10.41 -16.61
N ARG A 22 13.00 -10.55 -16.70
CA ARG A 22 12.06 -10.47 -15.57
C ARG A 22 11.17 -11.70 -15.56
N ALA A 23 10.58 -11.96 -14.40
CA ALA A 23 9.59 -13.02 -14.25
C ALA A 23 8.37 -12.79 -15.15
N GLN A 24 7.91 -13.87 -15.79
CA GLN A 24 6.61 -13.92 -16.44
C GLN A 24 5.55 -14.11 -15.36
N LEU A 25 4.71 -13.11 -15.14
CA LEU A 25 3.71 -13.14 -14.09
C LEU A 25 2.35 -13.57 -14.64
N PRO A 26 1.58 -14.41 -13.93
CA PRO A 26 0.21 -14.72 -14.31
C PRO A 26 -0.70 -13.50 -14.15
N GLU A 27 -1.91 -13.58 -14.70
CA GLU A 27 -2.92 -12.54 -14.50
C GLU A 27 -3.20 -12.31 -13.01
N GLY A 28 -3.35 -11.05 -12.62
CA GLY A 28 -3.58 -10.64 -11.23
C GLY A 28 -2.32 -10.61 -10.35
N ALA A 29 -1.18 -11.14 -10.80
CA ALA A 29 0.08 -10.97 -10.09
C ALA A 29 0.68 -9.60 -10.34
N LEU A 30 1.36 -9.06 -9.32
CA LEU A 30 1.89 -7.71 -9.33
C LEU A 30 3.29 -7.66 -8.74
N GLU A 31 4.25 -7.14 -9.50
CA GLU A 31 5.55 -6.78 -8.94
C GLU A 31 5.39 -5.53 -8.06
N LEU A 32 5.76 -5.66 -6.79
CA LEU A 32 5.57 -4.66 -5.76
C LEU A 32 6.71 -3.66 -5.73
N CYS A 33 7.95 -4.16 -5.63
CA CYS A 33 9.18 -3.37 -5.53
C CYS A 33 10.42 -4.23 -5.76
N THR A 34 11.57 -3.59 -5.91
CA THR A 34 12.88 -4.24 -5.81
C THR A 34 13.58 -3.79 -4.53
N LEU A 35 14.01 -4.72 -3.69
CA LEU A 35 14.84 -4.46 -2.51
C LEU A 35 16.07 -5.35 -2.56
N ASP A 36 17.25 -4.78 -2.32
CA ASP A 36 18.51 -5.52 -2.20
C ASP A 36 18.78 -6.45 -3.40
N GLY A 37 18.39 -6.02 -4.61
CA GLY A 37 18.54 -6.80 -5.85
C GLY A 37 17.48 -7.86 -6.10
N LEU A 38 16.51 -8.04 -5.20
CA LEU A 38 15.38 -8.96 -5.36
C LEU A 38 14.10 -8.20 -5.71
N ALA A 39 13.42 -8.63 -6.76
CA ALA A 39 12.07 -8.18 -7.08
C ALA A 39 11.07 -8.99 -6.25
N TYR A 40 10.16 -8.30 -5.56
CA TYR A 40 9.10 -8.90 -4.75
C TYR A 40 7.77 -8.81 -5.49
N VAL A 41 7.03 -9.91 -5.50
CA VAL A 41 5.81 -10.08 -6.28
C VAL A 41 4.68 -10.54 -5.37
N SER A 42 3.53 -9.86 -5.44
CA SER A 42 2.26 -10.34 -4.91
C SER A 42 1.67 -11.34 -5.91
N MET A 43 1.60 -12.62 -5.51
CA MET A 43 1.04 -13.70 -6.32
C MET A 43 -0.37 -14.06 -5.82
N PRO A 44 -1.41 -14.03 -6.67
CA PRO A 44 -2.74 -14.49 -6.28
C PRO A 44 -2.68 -15.93 -5.79
N ASP A 45 -3.49 -16.22 -4.78
CA ASP A 45 -3.64 -17.55 -4.24
C ASP A 45 -4.08 -18.54 -5.34
N GLY A 46 -3.44 -19.71 -5.39
CA GLY A 46 -3.69 -20.73 -6.41
C GLY A 46 -3.28 -20.36 -7.85
N ALA A 47 -2.61 -19.23 -8.09
CA ALA A 47 -2.17 -18.85 -9.42
C ALA A 47 -1.15 -19.87 -9.98
N VAL A 48 -1.34 -20.26 -11.24
CA VAL A 48 -0.40 -21.13 -11.95
C VAL A 48 0.70 -20.27 -12.56
N LEU A 49 1.93 -20.51 -12.14
CA LEU A 49 3.08 -19.79 -12.66
C LEU A 49 3.32 -20.17 -14.13
N PRO A 50 3.44 -19.20 -15.05
CA PRO A 50 3.84 -19.48 -16.44
C PRO A 50 5.25 -20.07 -16.51
N ALA A 51 5.57 -20.75 -17.62
CA ALA A 51 6.93 -21.21 -17.88
C ALA A 51 7.91 -20.02 -17.85
N GLN A 52 8.95 -20.12 -17.01
CA GLN A 52 9.95 -19.08 -16.84
C GLN A 52 11.17 -19.33 -17.74
N HIS A 53 11.93 -18.26 -17.98
CA HIS A 53 13.29 -18.40 -18.49
C HIS A 53 14.12 -19.23 -17.48
N PRO A 54 15.02 -20.14 -17.91
CA PRO A 54 15.79 -21.01 -17.01
C PRO A 54 16.63 -20.27 -15.95
N GLU A 55 16.99 -19.02 -16.21
CA GLU A 55 17.75 -18.17 -15.28
C GLU A 55 16.87 -17.43 -14.26
N ILE A 56 15.54 -17.50 -14.39
CA ILE A 56 14.59 -16.87 -13.47
C ILE A 56 13.91 -17.95 -12.64
N THR A 57 14.04 -17.83 -11.31
CA THR A 57 13.35 -18.69 -10.35
C THR A 57 12.59 -17.81 -9.36
N LEU A 58 11.28 -18.02 -9.26
CA LEU A 58 10.47 -17.39 -8.22
C LEU A 58 10.46 -18.29 -6.99
N THR A 59 10.72 -17.71 -5.83
CA THR A 59 10.74 -18.42 -4.54
C THR A 59 9.72 -17.80 -3.60
N PRO A 60 8.87 -18.59 -2.92
CA PRO A 60 7.94 -18.05 -1.94
C PRO A 60 8.72 -17.42 -0.77
N VAL A 61 8.24 -16.26 -0.32
CA VAL A 61 8.87 -15.48 0.75
C VAL A 61 8.01 -15.56 2.02
N ALA A 62 8.62 -15.98 3.12
CA ALA A 62 8.05 -15.77 4.45
C ALA A 62 8.30 -14.32 4.87
N LEU A 63 7.24 -13.51 4.92
CA LEU A 63 7.34 -12.12 5.34
C LEU A 63 7.48 -12.02 6.86
N ASP A 64 8.62 -11.55 7.34
CA ASP A 64 8.72 -10.94 8.67
C ASP A 64 8.17 -9.50 8.67
N ALA A 65 7.99 -8.93 9.87
CA ALA A 65 7.45 -7.59 10.04
C ALA A 65 8.35 -6.50 9.42
N GLY A 66 9.67 -6.65 9.50
CA GLY A 66 10.61 -5.67 8.96
C GLY A 66 10.59 -5.65 7.44
N LEU A 67 10.64 -6.82 6.80
CA LEU A 67 10.55 -6.95 5.35
C LEU A 67 9.20 -6.46 4.83
N ARG A 68 8.11 -6.79 5.51
CA ARG A 68 6.76 -6.30 5.16
C ARG A 68 6.70 -4.77 5.13
N GLU A 69 7.22 -4.10 6.15
CA GLU A 69 7.22 -2.62 6.17
C GLU A 69 8.12 -2.03 5.09
N ARG A 70 9.30 -2.61 4.83
CA ARG A 70 10.16 -2.17 3.72
C ARG A 70 9.46 -2.29 2.36
N ILE A 71 8.77 -3.41 2.11
CA ILE A 71 7.99 -3.59 0.87
C ILE A 71 6.86 -2.56 0.79
N LYS A 72 6.13 -2.32 1.89
CA LYS A 72 5.04 -1.32 1.92
C LYS A 72 5.54 0.09 1.60
N VAL A 73 6.73 0.47 2.06
CA VAL A 73 7.33 1.78 1.81
C VAL A 73 7.76 1.91 0.34
N GLU A 74 8.46 0.92 -0.18
CA GLU A 74 9.03 0.98 -1.53
C GLU A 74 8.04 0.62 -2.64
N SER A 75 6.92 -0.03 -2.29
CA SER A 75 5.92 -0.47 -3.27
C SER A 75 5.15 0.70 -3.89
N ARG A 76 5.16 0.74 -5.23
CA ARG A 76 4.32 1.68 -5.99
C ARG A 76 2.83 1.44 -5.72
N ALA A 77 2.40 0.19 -5.56
CA ALA A 77 1.01 -0.14 -5.29
C ALA A 77 0.55 0.44 -3.94
N CYS A 78 1.37 0.30 -2.89
CA CYS A 78 1.07 0.88 -1.58
C CYS A 78 1.05 2.41 -1.61
N ARG A 79 1.92 3.05 -2.39
CA ARG A 79 1.89 4.51 -2.62
C ARG A 79 0.60 4.95 -3.29
N LEU A 80 0.15 4.24 -4.33
CA LEU A 80 -1.11 4.55 -5.02
C LEU A 80 -2.33 4.34 -4.12
N ILE A 81 -2.34 3.31 -3.27
CA ILE A 81 -3.39 3.12 -2.25
C ILE A 81 -3.40 4.30 -1.27
N ALA A 82 -2.23 4.73 -0.79
CA ALA A 82 -2.12 5.86 0.11
C ALA A 82 -2.62 7.17 -0.52
N GLN A 83 -2.24 7.42 -1.77
CA GLN A 83 -2.73 8.56 -2.54
C GLN A 83 -4.26 8.51 -2.66
N ARG A 84 -4.81 7.35 -3.00
CA ARG A 84 -6.26 7.18 -3.21
C ARG A 84 -7.07 7.31 -1.92
N MET A 85 -6.51 6.97 -0.77
CA MET A 85 -7.13 7.28 0.53
C MET A 85 -7.27 8.79 0.72
N VAL A 86 -6.20 9.55 0.44
CA VAL A 86 -6.24 11.02 0.52
C VAL A 86 -7.24 11.60 -0.47
N GLU A 87 -7.28 11.09 -1.70
CA GLU A 87 -8.27 11.51 -2.71
C GLU A 87 -9.71 11.24 -2.27
N GLN A 88 -9.99 10.09 -1.65
CA GLN A 88 -11.31 9.79 -1.10
C GLN A 88 -11.71 10.75 0.01
N ILE A 89 -10.78 11.07 0.92
CA ILE A 89 -11.04 12.05 1.98
C ILE A 89 -11.35 13.42 1.37
N ARG A 90 -10.52 13.86 0.42
CA ARG A 90 -10.65 15.15 -0.24
C ARG A 90 -11.85 15.30 -1.18
N ALA A 91 -12.44 14.18 -1.59
CA ALA A 91 -13.68 14.18 -2.36
C ALA A 91 -14.90 14.49 -1.48
N ALA A 92 -14.83 14.23 -0.18
CA ALA A 92 -15.91 14.49 0.77
C ALA A 92 -15.68 15.73 1.65
N TYR A 93 -14.42 16.04 1.97
CA TYR A 93 -14.03 17.15 2.82
C TYR A 93 -12.97 17.99 2.12
N THR A 94 -13.16 19.31 2.12
CA THR A 94 -12.14 20.23 1.60
C THR A 94 -10.96 20.30 2.56
N LEU A 95 -9.84 20.87 2.09
CA LEU A 95 -8.69 21.09 2.96
C LEU A 95 -9.02 22.04 4.12
N ASP A 96 -9.91 23.00 3.91
CA ASP A 96 -10.35 23.93 4.96
C ASP A 96 -11.18 23.21 6.03
N ASP A 97 -12.01 22.23 5.64
CA ASP A 97 -12.74 21.37 6.59
C ASP A 97 -11.76 20.53 7.42
N GLU A 98 -10.78 19.89 6.77
CA GLU A 98 -9.74 19.11 7.46
C GLU A 98 -8.96 19.99 8.45
N MET A 99 -8.60 21.22 8.05
CA MET A 99 -7.90 22.18 8.92
C MET A 99 -8.80 22.74 10.02
N TYR A 100 -10.09 22.90 9.77
CA TYR A 100 -11.07 23.27 10.79
C TYR A 100 -11.12 22.20 11.87
N PHE A 101 -11.37 20.93 11.50
CA PHE A 101 -11.40 19.81 12.45
C PHE A 101 -10.06 19.63 13.19
N ALA A 102 -8.92 19.81 12.51
CA ALA A 102 -7.62 19.76 13.15
C ALA A 102 -7.44 20.85 14.22
N ARG A 103 -7.86 22.10 13.94
CA ARG A 103 -7.75 23.21 14.90
C ARG A 103 -8.59 22.99 16.14
N ILE A 104 -9.87 22.63 15.98
CA ILE A 104 -10.76 22.40 17.12
C ILE A 104 -10.35 21.15 17.91
N GLY A 105 -9.92 20.09 17.21
CA GLY A 105 -9.45 18.86 17.84
C GLY A 105 -8.17 19.06 18.66
N VAL A 106 -7.19 19.80 18.13
CA VAL A 106 -5.95 20.15 18.87
C VAL A 106 -6.27 21.07 20.05
N GLY A 107 -7.15 22.06 19.87
CA GLY A 107 -7.59 22.94 20.95
C GLY A 107 -8.24 22.16 22.09
N ALA A 108 -9.13 21.22 21.76
CA ALA A 108 -9.80 20.35 22.72
C ALA A 108 -8.81 19.42 23.45
N ALA A 109 -7.90 18.77 22.72
CA ALA A 109 -6.93 17.84 23.28
C ALA A 109 -5.96 18.50 24.28
N ASN A 110 -5.69 19.80 24.11
CA ASN A 110 -4.83 20.59 25.00
C ASN A 110 -5.62 21.37 26.06
N GLY A 111 -6.94 21.21 26.14
CA GLY A 111 -7.81 21.95 27.08
C GLY A 111 -7.89 23.46 26.82
N LEU A 112 -7.48 23.91 25.63
CA LEU A 112 -7.50 25.32 25.21
C LEU A 112 -8.84 25.73 24.62
N TYR A 113 -9.66 24.75 24.24
CA TYR A 113 -10.97 24.96 23.64
C TYR A 113 -11.94 23.87 24.10
N ALA A 114 -13.20 24.24 24.30
CA ALA A 114 -14.28 23.30 24.56
C ALA A 114 -15.23 23.31 23.35
N PRO A 115 -15.22 22.28 22.50
CA PRO A 115 -16.12 22.19 21.37
C PRO A 115 -17.57 22.21 21.82
N THR A 116 -18.43 22.82 21.01
CA THR A 116 -19.88 22.71 21.17
C THR A 116 -20.38 21.28 20.90
N SER A 117 -21.64 21.00 21.22
CA SER A 117 -22.26 19.70 20.90
C SER A 117 -22.21 19.38 19.41
N ASP A 118 -22.46 20.39 18.58
CA ASP A 118 -22.56 20.24 17.14
C ASP A 118 -21.18 19.96 16.54
N GLU A 119 -20.16 20.71 16.98
CA GLU A 119 -18.76 20.47 16.59
C GLU A 119 -18.26 19.09 17.01
N THR A 120 -18.66 18.63 18.20
CA THR A 120 -18.33 17.27 18.67
C THR A 120 -18.94 16.22 17.75
N GLN A 121 -20.18 16.40 17.34
CA GLN A 121 -20.88 15.49 16.43
C GLN A 121 -20.24 15.49 15.03
N GLU A 122 -19.90 16.66 14.48
CA GLU A 122 -19.23 16.77 13.19
C GLU A 122 -17.84 16.12 13.20
N MET A 123 -17.05 16.36 14.26
CA MET A 123 -15.75 15.70 14.44
C MET A 123 -15.87 14.18 14.50
N ALA A 124 -16.90 13.65 15.16
CA ALA A 124 -17.15 12.21 15.22
C ALA A 124 -17.45 11.64 13.83
N VAL A 125 -18.34 12.27 13.08
CA VAL A 125 -18.69 11.84 11.71
C VAL A 125 -17.48 11.91 10.77
N PHE A 126 -16.70 12.98 10.83
CA PHE A 126 -15.46 13.10 10.07
C PHE A 126 -14.46 12.00 10.44
N GLY A 127 -14.27 11.74 11.74
CA GLY A 127 -13.38 10.70 12.24
C GLY A 127 -13.78 9.30 11.79
N GLU A 128 -15.07 8.95 11.88
CA GLU A 128 -15.62 7.68 11.39
C GLU A 128 -15.40 7.50 9.89
N PHE A 129 -15.62 8.56 9.11
CA PHE A 129 -15.37 8.53 7.68
C PHE A 129 -13.89 8.31 7.36
N VAL A 130 -12.98 9.06 7.98
CA VAL A 130 -11.53 8.89 7.80
C VAL A 130 -11.08 7.47 8.17
N GLU A 131 -11.59 6.91 9.26
CA GLU A 131 -11.26 5.53 9.65
C GLU A 131 -11.84 4.49 8.70
N SER A 132 -13.01 4.72 8.11
CA SER A 132 -13.55 3.85 7.06
C SER A 132 -12.65 3.82 5.82
N VAL A 133 -12.11 4.97 5.41
CA VAL A 133 -11.16 5.07 4.28
C VAL A 133 -9.82 4.40 4.64
N ARG A 134 -9.34 4.56 5.88
CA ARG A 134 -8.14 3.85 6.36
C ARG A 134 -8.35 2.34 6.39
N GLN A 135 -9.54 1.87 6.78
CA GLN A 135 -9.87 0.45 6.73
C GLN A 135 -9.86 -0.07 5.29
N TRP A 136 -10.48 0.65 4.36
CA TRP A 136 -10.39 0.32 2.94
C TRP A 136 -8.93 0.19 2.48
N GLY A 137 -8.06 1.14 2.86
CA GLY A 137 -6.63 1.06 2.52
C GLY A 137 -5.90 -0.13 3.13
N ARG A 138 -6.27 -0.56 4.35
CA ARG A 138 -5.77 -1.80 4.97
C ARG A 138 -6.23 -3.02 4.19
N ASP A 139 -7.49 -3.05 3.78
CA ASP A 139 -8.07 -4.17 3.02
C ASP A 139 -7.44 -4.29 1.63
N GLU A 140 -7.20 -3.19 0.92
CA GLU A 140 -6.50 -3.21 -0.38
C GLU A 140 -5.05 -3.71 -0.26
N ARG A 141 -4.33 -3.35 0.81
CA ARG A 141 -2.97 -3.88 1.06
C ARG A 141 -3.00 -5.36 1.41
N ALA A 142 -4.01 -5.80 2.17
CA ALA A 142 -4.19 -7.21 2.51
C ALA A 142 -4.43 -8.09 1.26
N LYS A 143 -5.11 -7.56 0.23
CA LYS A 143 -5.25 -8.24 -1.07
C LYS A 143 -3.89 -8.50 -1.75
N LEU A 144 -2.89 -7.66 -1.50
CA LEU A 144 -1.52 -7.80 -2.00
C LEU A 144 -0.64 -8.68 -1.10
N GLY A 145 -1.18 -9.25 -0.02
CA GLY A 145 -0.42 -10.01 0.98
C GLY A 145 0.38 -9.14 1.97
N LEU A 146 0.12 -7.83 2.01
CA LEU A 146 0.84 -6.83 2.83
C LEU A 146 0.06 -6.31 4.03
#